data_AF-A0A9N7YJK6-F1
#
_entry.id   AF-A0A9N7YJK6-F1
#
_cell.length_a   1.000
_cell.length_b   1.000
_cell.length_c   1.000
_cell.angle_alpha   90.00
_cell.angle_beta   90.00
_cell.angle_gamma   90.00
#
_symmetry.space_group_name_H-M   'P 1'
#
loop_
_entity.id
_entity.type
_entity.pdbx_description
1 polymer ?
#
loop_
_entity_poly.entity_id
_entity_poly.type
_entity_poly.pdbx_seq_one_letter_code
_entity_poly.pdbx_strand_id
1 'polypeptide(L)'
;MRPEDIVGALIQSVKKLADVMILTVFCLSVFALIGLQLFMGNLRQKCVRSTAHCVNASLPANTSFYCNNKTWESMKVFINDEGEEHTLSSGLV
;
A
#
# COMPACT_ATOMS: atom_id res chain seq x y z
N MET A 1 42.58 -35.84 0.16
CA MET A 1 42.19 -34.41 0.17
C MET A 1 41.82 -34.05 1.59
N ARG A 2 42.58 -33.18 2.25
CA ARG A 2 42.36 -32.87 3.67
C ARG A 2 41.22 -31.85 3.78
N PRO A 3 40.34 -31.93 4.80
CA PRO A 3 39.19 -31.02 4.92
C PRO A 3 39.60 -29.54 5.07
N GLU A 4 40.79 -29.27 5.60
CA GLU A 4 41.33 -27.91 5.75
C GLU A 4 41.59 -27.18 4.41
N ASP A 5 41.92 -27.92 3.34
CA ASP A 5 42.14 -27.35 2.00
C ASP A 5 40.83 -26.86 1.35
N ILE A 6 39.73 -27.53 1.67
CA ILE A 6 38.40 -27.24 1.14
C ILE A 6 37.87 -25.94 1.76
N VAL A 7 38.03 -25.80 3.07
CA VAL A 7 37.57 -24.62 3.82
C VAL A 7 38.35 -23.37 3.38
N GLY A 8 39.66 -23.50 3.14
CA GLY A 8 40.50 -22.40 2.61
C GLY A 8 40.07 -21.92 1.22
N ALA A 9 39.81 -22.85 0.30
CA ALA A 9 39.33 -22.53 -1.06
C ALA A 9 37.91 -21.93 -1.05
N LEU A 10 37.05 -22.41 -0.15
CA LEU A 10 35.68 -21.92 -0.01
C LEU A 10 35.66 -20.51 0.57
N ILE A 11 36.42 -20.22 1.63
CA ILE A 11 36.50 -18.88 2.24
C ILE A 11 36.97 -17.83 1.24
N GLN A 12 37.96 -18.16 0.41
CA GLN A 12 38.50 -17.23 -0.59
C GLN A 12 37.47 -16.89 -1.68
N SER A 13 36.67 -17.88 -2.07
CA SER A 13 35.59 -17.71 -3.02
C SER A 13 34.43 -16.91 -2.43
N VAL A 14 34.05 -17.20 -1.18
CA VAL A 14 33.00 -16.46 -0.45
C VAL A 14 33.41 -15.00 -0.27
N LYS A 15 34.69 -14.69 -0.05
CA LYS A 15 35.16 -13.29 0.07
C LYS A 15 35.09 -12.49 -1.22
N LYS A 16 35.23 -13.13 -2.39
CA LYS A 16 34.98 -12.54 -3.71
C LYS A 16 33.49 -12.37 -3.98
N LEU A 17 32.67 -13.32 -3.54
CA LEU A 17 31.21 -13.29 -3.71
C LEU A 17 30.52 -12.36 -2.71
N ALA A 18 31.12 -12.09 -1.56
CA ALA A 18 30.58 -11.21 -0.52
C ALA A 18 30.35 -9.78 -1.04
N ASP A 19 31.23 -9.29 -1.92
CA ASP A 19 31.09 -7.97 -2.55
C ASP A 19 29.79 -7.88 -3.37
N VAL A 20 29.57 -8.86 -4.25
CA VAL A 20 28.32 -9.00 -5.02
C VAL A 20 27.10 -9.17 -4.12
N MET A 21 27.21 -9.94 -3.03
CA MET A 21 26.10 -10.11 -2.10
C MET A 21 25.76 -8.80 -1.38
N ILE A 22 26.75 -8.03 -0.93
CA ILE A 22 26.55 -6.73 -0.27
C ILE A 22 25.92 -5.73 -1.24
N LEU A 23 26.43 -5.65 -2.48
CA LEU A 23 25.89 -4.80 -3.54
C LEU A 23 24.41 -5.11 -3.80
N THR A 24 24.08 -6.40 -3.89
CA THR A 24 22.70 -6.86 -4.14
C THR A 24 21.79 -6.53 -2.96
N VAL A 25 22.20 -6.80 -1.72
CA VAL A 25 21.40 -6.49 -0.51
C VAL A 25 21.19 -4.98 -0.36
N PHE A 26 22.23 -4.18 -0.60
CA PHE A 26 22.14 -2.73 -0.55
C PHE A 26 21.16 -2.19 -1.60
N CYS A 27 21.29 -2.66 -2.84
CA CYS A 27 20.43 -2.30 -3.95
C CYS A 27 18.95 -2.67 -3.66
N LEU A 28 18.70 -3.90 -3.20
CA LEU A 28 17.37 -4.37 -2.81
C LEU A 28 16.77 -3.53 -1.68
N SER A 29 17.58 -3.14 -0.70
CA SER A 29 17.13 -2.30 0.41
C SER A 29 16.66 -0.92 -0.07
N VAL A 30 17.41 -0.28 -0.97
CA VAL A 30 17.03 1.03 -1.56
C VAL A 30 15.75 0.90 -2.39
N PHE A 31 15.66 -0.11 -3.25
CA PHE A 31 14.45 -0.37 -4.04
C PHE A 31 13.24 -0.69 -3.17
N ALA A 32 13.41 -1.46 -2.10
CA ALA A 32 12.34 -1.77 -1.15
C ALA A 32 11.89 -0.53 -0.37
N LEU A 33 12.80 0.35 0.04
CA LEU A 33 12.44 1.59 0.73
C LEU A 33 11.67 2.56 -0.16
N ILE A 34 12.11 2.75 -1.42
CA ILE A 34 11.41 3.58 -2.40
C ILE A 34 10.07 2.94 -2.78
N GLY A 35 10.07 1.62 -2.99
CA GLY A 35 8.88 0.83 -3.32
C GLY A 35 7.84 0.88 -2.21
N LEU A 36 8.20 0.62 -0.95
CA LEU A 36 7.27 0.64 0.17
C LEU A 36 6.59 2.01 0.34
N GLN A 37 7.35 3.11 0.19
CA GLN A 37 6.81 4.47 0.20
C GLN A 37 5.84 4.71 -0.97
N LEU A 38 6.17 4.21 -2.16
CA LEU A 38 5.30 4.29 -3.33
C LEU A 38 4.03 3.45 -3.15
N PHE A 39 4.11 2.29 -2.51
CA PHE A 39 2.96 1.44 -2.23
C PHE A 39 2.05 2.07 -1.15
N MET A 40 2.62 2.79 -0.17
CA MET A 40 1.83 3.53 0.82
C MET A 40 1.14 4.78 0.22
N GLY A 41 1.63 5.31 -0.90
CA GLY A 41 1.05 6.47 -1.60
C GLY A 41 0.16 6.15 -2.82
N ASN A 42 0.53 5.18 -3.67
CA ASN A 42 -0.16 4.84 -4.93
C ASN A 42 -1.18 3.70 -4.79
N LEU A 43 -0.97 2.77 -3.85
CA LEU A 43 -1.85 1.60 -3.62
C LEU A 43 -2.70 1.76 -2.36
N ARG A 44 -3.05 3.00 -1.97
CA ARG A 44 -4.20 3.20 -1.07
C ARG A 44 -5.43 2.69 -1.82
N GLN A 45 -5.75 1.41 -1.63
CA GLN A 45 -7.13 0.95 -1.72
C GLN A 45 -7.91 1.73 -0.66
N LYS A 46 -8.27 2.96 -1.01
CA LYS A 46 -9.34 3.69 -0.34
C LYS A 46 -10.52 2.73 -0.41
N CYS A 47 -11.03 2.31 0.73
CA CYS A 47 -12.29 1.58 0.80
C CYS A 47 -13.29 2.35 -0.06
N VAL A 48 -13.69 1.78 -1.20
CA VAL A 48 -14.65 2.42 -2.09
C VAL A 48 -15.93 2.50 -1.31
N ARG A 49 -16.28 3.71 -0.85
CA ARG A 49 -17.48 3.90 -0.06
C ARG A 49 -18.66 3.47 -0.92
N SER A 50 -19.37 2.43 -0.47
CA SER A 50 -20.49 1.89 -1.20
C SER A 50 -21.58 2.95 -1.27
N THR A 51 -21.73 3.55 -2.45
CA THR A 51 -22.82 4.49 -2.75
C THR A 51 -24.18 3.78 -2.71
N ALA A 52 -24.23 2.46 -2.54
CA ALA A 52 -25.48 1.72 -2.35
C ALA A 52 -26.29 2.22 -1.14
N HIS A 53 -25.64 2.71 -0.08
CA HIS A 53 -26.34 3.32 1.07
C HIS A 53 -26.92 4.72 0.75
N CYS A 54 -26.49 5.30 -0.37
CA CYS A 54 -26.80 6.65 -0.82
C CYS A 54 -27.74 6.70 -2.04
N VAL A 55 -27.97 5.56 -2.71
CA VAL A 55 -28.66 5.51 -4.00
C VAL A 55 -30.03 4.87 -3.80
N ASN A 56 -31.06 5.72 -3.78
CA ASN A 56 -32.44 5.32 -4.10
C ASN A 56 -33.02 6.13 -5.28
N ALA A 57 -32.23 6.95 -5.96
CA ALA A 57 -32.74 7.74 -7.07
C ALA A 57 -31.74 7.81 -8.23
N SER A 58 -32.26 7.54 -9.40
CA SER A 58 -31.70 7.71 -10.75
C SER A 58 -31.37 9.17 -11.08
N LEU A 59 -30.60 9.87 -10.23
CA LEU A 59 -30.23 11.27 -10.46
C LEU A 59 -28.79 11.39 -11.01
N PRO A 60 -28.59 12.30 -11.98
CA PRO A 60 -27.30 12.50 -12.64
C PRO A 60 -26.24 12.97 -11.63
N ALA A 61 -24.99 12.55 -11.83
CA ALA A 61 -23.84 12.82 -10.95
C ALA A 61 -23.47 14.31 -10.73
N ASN A 62 -24.27 15.24 -11.25
CA ASN A 62 -24.07 16.69 -11.24
C ASN A 62 -25.07 17.45 -10.35
N THR A 63 -25.99 16.76 -9.66
CA THR A 63 -26.91 17.38 -8.71
C THR A 63 -26.48 17.03 -7.28
N SER A 64 -26.57 18.00 -6.38
CA SER A 64 -26.30 17.76 -4.96
C SER A 64 -27.23 16.68 -4.41
N PHE A 65 -26.70 15.79 -3.57
CA PHE A 65 -27.45 14.67 -2.99
C PHE A 65 -27.26 14.63 -1.48
N TYR A 66 -28.23 14.07 -0.76
CA TYR A 66 -28.22 14.01 0.70
C TYR A 66 -27.91 12.59 1.18
N CYS A 67 -26.87 12.43 2.00
CA CYS A 67 -26.40 11.16 2.55
C CYS A 67 -25.82 11.31 3.96
N ASN A 68 -26.11 10.36 4.86
CA ASN A 68 -25.63 10.35 6.25
C ASN A 68 -25.85 11.71 6.95
N ASN A 69 -27.02 12.31 6.76
CA ASN A 69 -27.36 13.62 7.30
C ASN A 69 -26.47 14.79 6.80
N LYS A 70 -25.77 14.63 5.67
CA LYS A 70 -24.99 15.66 5.00
C LYS A 70 -25.40 15.79 3.53
N THR A 71 -25.46 17.02 3.02
CA THR A 71 -25.62 17.31 1.59
C THR A 71 -24.25 17.38 0.91
N TRP A 72 -24.11 16.64 -0.19
CA TRP A 72 -22.91 16.54 -1.00
C TRP A 72 -23.15 17.18 -2.35
N GLU A 73 -22.30 18.12 -2.75
CA GLU A 73 -22.39 18.84 -4.02
C GLU A 73 -22.19 17.93 -5.25
N SER A 74 -21.41 16.85 -5.12
CA SER A 74 -21.11 15.92 -6.21
C SER A 74 -20.46 14.63 -5.70
N MET A 75 -20.55 13.55 -6.50
CA MET A 75 -19.93 12.26 -6.17
C MET A 75 -18.41 12.34 -5.99
N LYS A 76 -17.73 13.25 -6.72
CA LYS A 76 -16.29 13.49 -6.57
C LYS A 76 -15.93 14.08 -5.21
N VAL A 77 -16.77 14.95 -4.65
CA VAL A 77 -16.56 15.52 -3.32
C VAL A 77 -16.78 14.45 -2.26
N PHE A 78 -17.79 13.60 -2.44
CA PHE A 78 -18.04 12.45 -1.56
C PHE A 78 -16.90 11.42 -1.55
N ILE A 79 -16.31 11.10 -2.70
CA ILE A 79 -15.21 10.13 -2.82
C ILE A 79 -13.90 10.68 -2.23
N ASN A 80 -13.68 12.00 -2.34
CA ASN A 80 -12.44 12.65 -1.90
C ASN A 80 -12.51 13.22 -0.48
N ASP A 81 -13.68 13.18 0.16
CA ASP A 81 -13.80 13.57 1.56
C ASP A 81 -13.00 12.58 2.42
N GLU A 82 -11.87 13.04 2.96
CA GLU A 82 -11.16 12.34 4.03
C GLU A 82 -11.87 12.52 5.38
N GLY A 83 -13.20 12.67 5.37
CA GLY A 83 -14.02 12.73 6.55
C GLY A 83 -13.84 11.45 7.36
N GLU A 84 -13.62 11.63 8.66
CA GLU A 84 -13.52 10.56 9.63
C GLU A 84 -14.60 9.49 9.44
N GLU A 85 -14.21 8.35 8.88
CA GLU A 85 -14.91 7.09 9.10
C GLU A 85 -13.95 6.11 9.75
N HIS A 86 -13.44 6.56 10.89
CA HIS A 86 -12.98 5.67 11.95
C HIS A 86 -14.08 5.44 12.99
N THR A 87 -15.35 5.43 12.63
CA THR A 87 -16.37 4.84 13.49
C THR A 87 -17.44 4.17 12.66
N LEU A 88 -17.78 2.94 13.07
CA LEU A 88 -18.97 2.18 12.65
C LEU A 88 -18.81 1.21 11.46
N SER A 89 -17.79 0.34 11.51
CA SER A 89 -18.01 -1.09 11.18
C SER A 89 -17.02 -2.04 11.86
N SER A 90 -16.62 -1.74 13.10
CA SER A 90 -15.88 -2.70 13.96
C SER A 90 -16.48 -2.84 15.37
N GLY A 91 -17.74 -2.42 15.57
CA GLY A 91 -18.36 -2.44 16.90
C GLY A 91 -19.89 -2.41 16.84
N LEU A 92 -20.49 -3.54 16.49
CA LEU A 92 -21.71 -4.03 17.14
C LEU A 92 -21.83 -5.54 16.89
N VAL A 93 -21.08 -6.31 17.70
CA VAL A 93 -21.66 -7.43 18.45
C VAL A 93 -22.29 -6.81 19.68
#